data_AF-A0AAD2ZLQ0-F1
#
_entry.id   AF-A0AAD2ZLQ0-F1
#
_cell.length_a   1.000
_cell.length_b   1.000
_cell.length_c   1.000
_cell.angle_alpha   90.00
_cell.angle_beta   90.00
_cell.angle_gamma   90.00
#
_symmetry.space_group_name_H-M   'P 1'
#
loop_
_entity.id
_entity.type
_entity.pdbx_description
1 polymer ?
#
loop_
_entity_poly.entity_id
_entity_poly.type
_entity_poly.pdbx_seq_one_letter_code
_entity_poly.pdbx_strand_id
1 'polypeptide(L)'
;MKITVHQQNTNIQGTNRKTGNSSKGISGRTNNVSNNNQECPVTTSEKTVHKKDITKLNNNVTAGLSKIKSKLDAILSDKISAPFQNNVINELKVELKALTTSVNNYQNKLNSSSYAHNSSKQKTITTLETKLSTVIGKMSKAERNNQFNVVRDKQVLLDNTQKASDLRQGKKNPSKFDDQ
;
A
#
# COMPACT_ATOMS: atom_id res chain seq x y z
N MET A 1 -55.93 15.57 32.75
CA MET A 1 -54.52 16.03 32.61
C MET A 1 -54.16 16.05 31.14
N LYS A 2 -53.83 17.23 30.61
CA LYS A 2 -53.40 17.43 29.22
C LYS A 2 -52.13 18.29 29.27
N ILE A 3 -51.14 17.87 28.48
CA ILE A 3 -49.74 18.32 28.45
C ILE A 3 -49.63 19.75 27.90
N THR A 4 -48.68 20.55 28.38
CA THR A 4 -47.95 21.50 27.51
C THR A 4 -46.49 21.64 27.95
N VAL A 5 -45.64 21.56 26.93
CA VAL A 5 -44.19 21.47 26.88
C VAL A 5 -43.56 22.86 26.97
N HIS A 6 -42.38 23.00 27.59
CA HIS A 6 -41.52 24.17 27.39
C HIS A 6 -40.22 23.74 26.70
N GLN A 7 -40.02 24.29 25.50
CA GLN A 7 -38.86 24.11 24.65
C GLN A 7 -37.63 24.78 25.29
N GLN A 8 -36.52 24.05 25.38
CA GLN A 8 -35.20 24.63 25.66
C GLN A 8 -34.59 25.11 24.34
N ASN A 9 -34.48 26.43 24.22
CA ASN A 9 -33.83 27.09 23.10
C ASN A 9 -32.32 27.13 23.38
N THR A 10 -31.52 26.35 22.65
CA THR A 10 -30.06 26.42 22.70
C THR A 10 -29.57 27.25 21.52
N ASN A 11 -29.14 28.49 21.79
CA ASN A 11 -28.44 29.31 20.80
C ASN A 11 -27.02 29.58 21.30
N ILE A 12 -26.08 28.73 20.89
CA ILE A 12 -24.65 28.96 21.06
C ILE A 12 -24.19 29.75 19.83
N GLN A 13 -24.16 31.08 19.95
CA GLN A 13 -23.55 31.94 18.96
C GLN A 13 -22.03 31.97 19.15
N GLY A 14 -21.34 31.40 18.16
CA GLY A 14 -20.30 32.09 17.39
C GLY A 14 -19.21 32.84 18.16
N THR A 15 -18.04 32.20 18.22
CA THR A 15 -16.73 32.83 18.37
C THR A 15 -16.59 34.16 17.62
N ASN A 16 -16.13 35.20 18.31
CA ASN A 16 -15.38 36.28 17.68
C ASN A 16 -14.05 36.48 18.42
N ARG A 17 -12.99 35.94 17.81
CA ARG A 17 -11.60 36.32 18.09
C ARG A 17 -11.43 37.78 17.68
N LYS A 18 -11.02 38.64 18.62
CA LYS A 18 -10.27 39.86 18.31
C LYS A 18 -8.91 39.79 19.01
N THR A 19 -7.89 39.60 18.18
CA THR A 19 -6.50 39.93 18.43
C THR A 19 -6.33 41.45 18.54
N GLY A 20 -5.51 41.93 19.49
CA GLY A 20 -5.00 43.30 19.47
C GLY A 20 -4.54 43.85 20.81
N ASN A 21 -3.23 43.70 21.07
CA ASN A 21 -2.30 44.58 21.79
C ASN A 21 -2.79 45.44 22.97
N SER A 22 -2.19 45.27 24.16
CA SER A 22 -1.24 46.24 24.73
C SER A 22 -0.77 45.84 26.14
N SER A 23 0.46 46.23 26.43
CA SER A 23 1.23 46.13 27.67
C SER A 23 0.74 47.07 28.77
N LYS A 24 0.64 46.57 30.01
CA LYS A 24 1.14 47.20 31.26
C LYS A 24 0.63 46.41 32.47
N GLY A 25 1.53 46.18 33.43
CA GLY A 25 1.27 45.38 34.61
C GLY A 25 0.18 45.95 35.52
N ILE A 26 -0.48 45.04 36.23
CA ILE A 26 -1.20 45.33 37.47
C ILE A 26 -0.84 44.20 38.43
N SER A 27 -0.06 44.55 39.44
CA SER A 27 0.12 43.77 40.67
C SER A 27 -1.26 43.58 41.31
N GLY A 28 -1.75 42.35 41.31
CA GLY A 28 -3.04 41.97 41.86
C GLY A 28 -2.94 40.64 42.59
N ARG A 29 -2.82 40.72 43.92
CA ARG A 29 -3.27 39.76 44.94
C ARG A 29 -3.59 38.36 44.39
N THR A 30 -2.67 37.42 44.60
CA THR A 30 -2.88 35.99 44.31
C THR A 30 -3.98 35.46 45.24
N ASN A 31 -5.21 35.40 44.73
CA ASN A 31 -6.25 34.62 45.38
C ASN A 31 -5.87 33.15 45.27
N ASN A 32 -5.72 32.51 46.43
CA ASN A 32 -5.37 31.11 46.55
C ASN A 32 -6.43 30.26 45.80
N VAL A 33 -6.10 29.82 44.58
CA VAL A 33 -6.93 28.87 43.85
C VAL A 33 -6.72 27.53 44.54
N SER A 34 -7.65 27.16 45.41
CA SER A 34 -7.74 25.81 45.95
C SER A 34 -7.97 24.87 44.78
N ASN A 35 -6.90 24.22 44.31
CA ASN A 35 -6.97 23.17 43.30
C ASN A 35 -7.47 21.89 43.97
N ASN A 36 -8.74 21.90 44.35
CA ASN A 36 -9.37 20.74 44.95
C ASN A 36 -9.83 19.82 43.82
N ASN A 37 -9.19 18.64 43.72
CA ASN A 37 -9.54 17.53 42.83
C ASN A 37 -9.50 17.83 41.32
N GLN A 38 -8.31 18.08 40.77
CA GLN A 38 -8.02 17.53 39.46
C GLN A 38 -7.47 16.11 39.68
N GLU A 39 -8.35 15.11 39.60
CA GLU A 39 -7.90 13.75 39.34
C GLU A 39 -6.94 13.80 38.16
N CYS A 40 -5.69 13.42 38.40
CA CYS A 40 -4.74 13.18 37.32
C CYS A 40 -5.42 12.21 36.35
N PRO A 41 -5.47 12.49 35.03
CA PRO A 41 -5.99 11.52 34.09
C PRO A 41 -5.23 10.23 34.31
N VAL A 42 -5.91 9.20 34.81
CA VAL A 42 -5.36 7.86 34.87
C VAL A 42 -4.96 7.57 33.44
N THR A 43 -3.65 7.39 33.20
CA THR A 43 -3.14 6.94 31.92
C THR A 43 -3.66 5.52 31.72
N THR A 44 -4.91 5.40 31.28
CA THR A 44 -5.37 4.19 30.64
C THR A 44 -4.44 4.01 29.45
N SER A 45 -3.80 2.84 29.36
CA SER A 45 -2.99 2.48 28.21
C SER A 45 -3.93 2.24 27.03
N GLU A 46 -4.64 3.26 26.59
CA GLU A 46 -5.46 3.21 25.40
C GLU A 46 -4.53 2.74 24.29
N LYS A 47 -4.88 1.64 23.62
CA LYS A 47 -4.04 1.08 22.54
C LYS A 47 -4.13 2.01 21.35
N THR A 48 -3.40 3.12 21.39
CA THR A 48 -3.45 4.14 20.35
C THR A 48 -2.47 3.80 19.24
N VAL A 49 -2.93 3.83 18.00
CA VAL A 49 -2.06 3.90 16.83
C VAL A 49 -1.75 5.36 16.50
N HIS A 50 -0.47 5.69 16.30
CA HIS A 50 -0.08 7.09 16.11
C HIS A 50 -0.09 7.51 14.64
N LYS A 51 -0.38 8.80 14.40
CA LYS A 51 -0.33 9.39 13.04
C LYS A 51 1.05 9.26 12.39
N LYS A 52 2.13 9.37 13.17
CA LYS A 52 3.51 9.18 12.69
C LYS A 52 3.73 7.79 12.08
N ASP A 53 3.09 6.76 12.63
CA ASP A 53 3.29 5.38 12.22
C ASP A 53 2.61 5.11 10.87
N ILE A 54 1.38 5.60 10.67
CA ILE A 54 0.70 5.50 9.36
C ILE A 54 1.41 6.34 8.29
N THR A 55 1.97 7.51 8.64
CA THR A 55 2.76 8.30 7.69
C THR A 55 4.02 7.56 7.26
N LYS A 56 4.75 6.95 8.22
CA LYS A 56 5.94 6.14 7.91
C LYS A 56 5.58 4.93 7.04
N LEU A 57 4.49 4.23 7.36
CA LEU A 57 4.00 3.11 6.55
C LEU A 57 3.67 3.57 5.12
N ASN A 58 2.90 4.65 4.97
CA ASN A 58 2.51 5.17 3.66
C ASN A 58 3.72 5.52 2.79
N ASN A 59 4.73 6.17 3.37
CA ASN A 59 5.95 6.53 2.65
C ASN A 59 6.72 5.28 2.22
N ASN A 60 6.95 4.34 3.15
CA ASN A 60 7.69 3.11 2.87
C ASN A 60 6.98 2.24 1.80
N VAL A 61 5.67 2.04 1.93
CA VAL A 61 4.89 1.25 0.97
C VAL A 61 4.83 1.95 -0.38
N THR A 62 4.61 3.27 -0.42
CA THR A 62 4.57 4.01 -1.69
C THR A 62 5.91 3.96 -2.42
N ALA A 63 7.03 4.13 -1.70
CA ALA A 63 8.37 4.02 -2.28
C ALA A 63 8.65 2.59 -2.79
N GLY A 64 8.36 1.58 -1.98
CA GLY A 64 8.52 0.16 -2.35
C GLY A 64 7.68 -0.21 -3.58
N LEU A 65 6.41 0.17 -3.60
CA LEU A 65 5.53 -0.06 -4.76
C LEU A 65 6.01 0.66 -6.02
N SER A 66 6.59 1.86 -5.89
CA SER A 66 7.14 2.60 -7.04
C SER A 66 8.35 1.88 -7.64
N LYS A 67 9.25 1.36 -6.79
CA LYS A 67 10.38 0.52 -7.21
C LYS A 67 9.91 -0.76 -7.91
N ILE A 68 8.96 -1.48 -7.30
CA ILE A 68 8.40 -2.71 -7.87
C ILE A 68 7.75 -2.41 -9.23
N LYS A 69 6.93 -1.36 -9.31
CA LYS A 69 6.27 -0.94 -10.55
C LYS A 69 7.29 -0.65 -11.66
N SER A 70 8.34 0.11 -11.37
CA SER A 70 9.38 0.45 -12.37
C SER A 70 10.08 -0.81 -12.91
N LYS A 71 10.45 -1.75 -12.03
CA LYS A 71 11.05 -3.03 -12.45
C LYS A 71 10.08 -3.91 -13.24
N LEU A 72 8.80 -3.96 -12.84
CA LEU A 72 7.76 -4.69 -13.58
C LEU A 72 7.52 -4.10 -14.96
N ASP A 73 7.42 -2.78 -15.07
CA ASP A 73 7.23 -2.11 -16.35
C ASP A 73 8.44 -2.36 -17.28
N ALA A 74 9.66 -2.53 -16.74
CA ALA A 74 10.84 -2.93 -17.51
C ALA A 74 10.77 -4.39 -18.03
N ILE A 75 10.29 -5.33 -17.20
CA ILE A 75 10.05 -6.73 -17.63
C ILE A 75 8.99 -6.77 -18.74
N LEU A 76 7.87 -6.09 -18.54
CA LEU A 76 6.74 -6.07 -19.48
C LEU A 76 7.04 -5.35 -20.80
N SER A 77 8.08 -4.50 -20.83
CA SER A 77 8.52 -3.80 -22.05
C SER A 77 9.69 -4.51 -22.75
N ASP A 78 9.97 -5.76 -22.42
CA ASP A 78 11.09 -6.56 -22.94
C ASP A 78 12.48 -5.90 -22.79
N LYS A 79 12.63 -4.97 -21.83
CA LYS A 79 13.92 -4.31 -21.54
C LYS A 79 14.87 -5.19 -20.74
N ILE A 80 14.39 -6.32 -20.22
CA ILE A 80 15.17 -7.30 -19.45
C ILE A 80 15.19 -8.60 -20.24
N SER A 81 16.38 -9.13 -20.49
CA SER A 81 16.55 -10.39 -21.21
C SER A 81 15.89 -11.55 -20.45
N ALA A 82 15.14 -12.40 -21.17
CA ALA A 82 14.35 -13.52 -20.66
C ALA A 82 15.02 -14.37 -19.54
N PRO A 83 16.30 -14.81 -19.66
CA PRO A 83 16.98 -15.57 -18.62
C PRO A 83 17.05 -14.88 -17.25
N PHE A 84 17.05 -13.53 -17.20
CA PHE A 84 17.12 -12.78 -15.95
C PHE A 84 15.73 -12.43 -15.38
N GLN A 85 14.66 -12.54 -16.18
CA GLN A 85 13.30 -12.15 -15.77
C GLN A 85 12.80 -13.00 -14.59
N ASN A 86 13.07 -14.31 -14.56
CA ASN A 86 12.62 -15.20 -13.48
C ASN A 86 13.14 -14.78 -12.09
N ASN A 87 14.44 -14.52 -11.99
CA ASN A 87 15.06 -14.12 -10.73
C ASN A 87 14.50 -12.77 -10.25
N VAL A 88 14.38 -11.80 -11.17
CA VAL A 88 13.81 -10.49 -10.87
C VAL A 88 12.35 -10.60 -10.42
N ILE A 89 11.53 -11.42 -11.08
CA ILE A 89 10.12 -11.64 -10.68
C ILE A 89 10.05 -12.24 -9.26
N ASN A 90 10.87 -13.23 -8.95
CA ASN A 90 10.89 -13.85 -7.62
C ASN A 90 11.31 -12.86 -6.52
N GLU A 91 12.35 -12.05 -6.76
CA GLU A 91 12.75 -10.97 -5.84
C GLU A 91 11.60 -9.99 -5.60
N LEU A 92 10.94 -9.56 -6.68
CA LEU A 92 9.82 -8.61 -6.58
C LEU A 92 8.62 -9.21 -5.84
N LYS A 93 8.36 -10.52 -5.96
CA LYS A 93 7.31 -11.21 -5.21
C LYS A 93 7.61 -11.21 -3.70
N VAL A 94 8.87 -11.40 -3.32
CA VAL A 94 9.30 -11.31 -1.92
C VAL A 94 9.14 -9.88 -1.39
N GLU A 95 9.60 -8.88 -2.13
CA GLU A 95 9.43 -7.47 -1.76
C GLU A 95 7.94 -7.11 -1.60
N LEU A 96 7.10 -7.51 -2.56
CA LEU A 96 5.65 -7.25 -2.53
C LEU A 96 4.97 -7.90 -1.33
N LYS A 97 5.31 -9.16 -1.01
CA LYS A 97 4.80 -9.87 0.16
C LYS A 97 5.15 -9.15 1.47
N ALA A 98 6.37 -8.61 1.57
CA ALA A 98 6.79 -7.84 2.75
C ALA A 98 5.98 -6.54 2.90
N LEU A 99 5.69 -5.84 1.80
CA LEU A 99 4.83 -4.65 1.82
C LEU A 99 3.39 -4.98 2.23
N THR A 100 2.80 -6.03 1.65
CA THR A 100 1.46 -6.53 2.03
C THR A 100 1.39 -6.88 3.52
N THR A 101 2.39 -7.59 4.02
CA THR A 101 2.48 -7.96 5.44
C THR A 101 2.55 -6.73 6.33
N SER A 102 3.29 -5.70 5.92
CA SER A 102 3.41 -4.44 6.68
C SER A 102 2.06 -3.69 6.77
N VAL A 103 1.30 -3.66 5.66
CA VAL A 103 -0.05 -3.06 5.64
C VAL A 103 -1.02 -3.85 6.52
N ASN A 104 -1.03 -5.18 6.41
CA ASN A 104 -1.89 -6.05 7.22
C ASN A 104 -1.58 -5.93 8.72
N ASN A 105 -0.29 -5.87 9.08
CA ASN A 105 0.12 -5.67 10.47
C ASN A 105 -0.38 -4.34 11.03
N TYR A 106 -0.36 -3.27 10.23
CA TYR A 106 -0.91 -1.98 10.65
C TYR A 106 -2.43 -2.03 10.75
N GLN A 107 -3.13 -2.64 9.78
CA GLN A 107 -4.58 -2.83 9.83
C GLN A 107 -5.00 -3.60 11.09
N ASN A 108 -4.26 -4.64 11.47
CA ASN A 108 -4.53 -5.40 12.69
C ASN A 108 -4.35 -4.53 13.95
N LYS A 109 -3.28 -3.73 14.02
CA LYS A 109 -3.08 -2.76 15.11
C LYS A 109 -4.21 -1.74 15.17
N LEU A 110 -4.64 -1.23 14.02
CA LEU A 110 -5.74 -0.29 13.87
C LEU A 110 -7.07 -0.89 14.34
N ASN A 111 -7.35 -2.15 13.99
CA ASN A 111 -8.54 -2.89 14.42
C ASN A 111 -8.54 -3.17 15.93
N SER A 112 -7.36 -3.39 16.52
CA SER A 112 -7.19 -3.63 17.96
C SER A 112 -7.16 -2.35 18.81
N SER A 113 -7.18 -1.18 18.16
CA SER A 113 -7.12 0.12 18.84
C SER A 113 -8.47 0.45 19.46
N SER A 114 -8.47 0.76 20.76
CA SER A 114 -9.68 1.25 21.46
C SER A 114 -10.02 2.71 21.13
N TYR A 115 -9.09 3.45 20.50
CA TYR A 115 -9.27 4.86 20.13
C TYR A 115 -10.27 5.05 18.97
N ALA A 116 -11.29 5.89 19.17
CA ALA A 116 -12.40 6.07 18.22
C ALA A 116 -12.04 6.85 16.93
N HIS A 117 -11.00 7.70 16.95
CA HIS A 117 -10.70 8.61 15.83
C HIS A 117 -9.62 8.08 14.88
N ASN A 118 -9.96 6.98 14.19
CA ASN A 118 -9.07 6.26 13.29
C ASN A 118 -9.43 6.37 11.79
N SER A 119 -10.49 7.09 11.43
CA SER A 119 -11.02 7.19 10.06
C SER A 119 -9.98 7.65 9.02
N SER A 120 -9.14 8.63 9.33
CA SER A 120 -8.07 9.10 8.44
C SER A 120 -6.98 8.06 8.20
N LYS A 121 -6.66 7.26 9.23
CA LYS A 121 -5.70 6.15 9.14
C LYS A 121 -6.29 5.02 8.31
N GLN A 122 -7.57 4.70 8.51
CA GLN A 122 -8.28 3.69 7.71
C GLN A 122 -8.32 4.06 6.22
N LYS A 123 -8.63 5.32 5.88
CA LYS A 123 -8.57 5.81 4.48
C LYS A 123 -7.19 5.61 3.85
N THR A 124 -6.13 5.85 4.62
CA THR A 124 -4.76 5.64 4.15
C THR A 124 -4.50 4.15 3.89
N ILE A 125 -4.92 3.26 4.78
CA ILE A 125 -4.78 1.81 4.59
C ILE A 125 -5.55 1.34 3.35
N THR A 126 -6.82 1.71 3.18
CA THR A 126 -7.61 1.35 2.00
C THR A 126 -6.97 1.81 0.69
N THR A 127 -6.32 2.99 0.71
CA THR A 127 -5.56 3.49 -0.46
C THR A 127 -4.35 2.60 -0.74
N LEU A 128 -3.60 2.21 0.29
CA LEU A 128 -2.43 1.33 0.16
C LEU A 128 -2.83 -0.07 -0.33
N GLU A 129 -3.93 -0.63 0.19
CA GLU A 129 -4.48 -1.93 -0.24
C GLU A 129 -4.87 -1.91 -1.72
N THR A 130 -5.52 -0.84 -2.17
CA THR A 130 -5.89 -0.66 -3.59
C THR A 130 -4.64 -0.63 -4.48
N LYS A 131 -3.61 0.11 -4.08
CA LYS A 131 -2.32 0.18 -4.81
C LYS A 131 -1.61 -1.17 -4.83
N LEU A 132 -1.60 -1.89 -3.69
CA LEU A 132 -1.05 -3.24 -3.59
C LEU A 132 -1.75 -4.21 -4.54
N SER A 133 -3.09 -4.25 -4.52
CA SER A 133 -3.90 -5.10 -5.39
C SER A 133 -3.60 -4.85 -6.88
N THR A 134 -3.46 -3.58 -7.27
CA THR A 134 -3.08 -3.19 -8.64
C THR A 134 -1.72 -3.77 -9.04
N VAL A 135 -0.72 -3.66 -8.16
CA VAL A 135 0.63 -4.19 -8.43
C VAL A 135 0.66 -5.72 -8.40
N ILE A 136 -0.10 -6.37 -7.53
CA ILE A 136 -0.29 -7.82 -7.52
C ILE A 136 -0.85 -8.30 -8.86
N GLY A 137 -1.88 -7.65 -9.39
CA GLY A 137 -2.44 -7.99 -10.70
C GLY A 137 -1.42 -7.90 -11.84
N LYS A 138 -0.60 -6.83 -11.85
CA LYS A 138 0.50 -6.68 -12.82
C LYS A 138 1.58 -7.77 -12.66
N MET A 139 1.93 -8.11 -11.42
CA MET A 139 2.91 -9.16 -11.11
C MET A 139 2.47 -10.51 -11.68
N SER A 140 1.22 -10.91 -11.43
CA SER A 140 0.67 -12.16 -11.94
C SER A 140 0.61 -12.21 -13.47
N LYS A 141 0.46 -11.05 -14.14
CA LYS A 141 0.55 -10.97 -15.61
C LYS A 141 2.00 -11.18 -16.08
N ALA A 142 2.97 -10.52 -15.45
CA ALA A 142 4.38 -10.67 -15.79
C ALA A 142 4.88 -12.12 -15.59
N GLU A 143 4.47 -12.76 -14.50
CA GLU A 143 4.80 -14.16 -14.22
C GLU A 143 4.26 -15.12 -15.31
N ARG A 144 3.00 -14.97 -15.71
CA ARG A 144 2.41 -15.77 -16.79
C ARG A 144 3.10 -15.56 -18.12
N ASN A 145 3.39 -14.31 -18.49
CA ASN A 145 4.10 -13.99 -19.72
C ASN A 145 5.48 -14.62 -19.75
N ASN A 146 6.21 -14.55 -18.64
CA ASN A 146 7.54 -15.13 -18.54
C ASN A 146 7.49 -16.67 -18.61
N GLN A 147 6.53 -17.32 -17.95
CA GLN A 147 6.36 -18.77 -18.06
C GLN A 147 6.05 -19.21 -19.50
N PHE A 148 5.19 -18.47 -20.19
CA PHE A 148 4.87 -18.73 -21.61
C PHE A 148 6.11 -18.59 -22.50
N ASN A 149 6.89 -17.53 -22.33
CA ASN A 149 8.12 -17.30 -23.09
C ASN A 149 9.15 -18.41 -22.87
N VAL A 150 9.35 -18.84 -21.62
CA VAL A 150 10.25 -19.96 -21.29
C VAL A 150 9.82 -21.26 -21.98
N VAL A 151 8.52 -21.55 -22.02
CA VAL A 151 8.00 -22.75 -22.72
C VAL A 151 8.21 -22.63 -24.23
N ARG A 152 7.89 -21.48 -24.82
CA ARG A 152 8.08 -21.22 -26.25
C ARG A 152 9.55 -21.36 -26.66
N ASP A 153 10.47 -20.77 -25.90
CA ASP A 153 11.90 -20.79 -26.23
C ASP A 153 12.47 -22.21 -26.11
N LYS A 154 11.99 -23.02 -25.15
CA LYS A 154 12.31 -24.46 -25.08
C LYS A 154 11.81 -25.22 -26.31
N GLN A 155 10.59 -24.93 -26.78
CA GLN A 155 10.06 -25.58 -27.98
C GLN A 155 10.90 -25.23 -29.21
N VAL A 156 11.26 -23.96 -29.39
CA VAL A 156 12.12 -23.52 -30.49
C VAL A 156 13.47 -24.23 -30.46
N LEU A 157 14.06 -24.42 -29.28
CA LEU A 157 15.32 -25.16 -29.13
C LEU A 157 15.16 -26.64 -29.55
N LEU A 158 14.09 -27.30 -29.11
CA LEU A 158 13.80 -28.70 -29.48
C LEU A 158 13.58 -28.83 -30.99
N ASP A 159 12.77 -27.95 -31.58
CA ASP A 159 12.49 -27.94 -33.02
C ASP A 159 13.78 -27.75 -33.84
N ASN A 160 14.65 -26.83 -33.40
CA ASN A 160 15.93 -26.58 -34.06
C ASN A 160 16.90 -27.76 -33.90
N THR A 161 16.91 -28.41 -32.73
CA THR A 161 17.73 -29.61 -32.49
C THR A 161 17.26 -30.77 -33.36
N GLN A 162 15.94 -30.96 -33.49
CA GLN A 162 15.35 -31.97 -34.35
C GLN A 162 15.69 -31.71 -35.83
N LYS A 163 15.48 -30.48 -36.32
CA LYS A 163 15.87 -30.08 -37.68
C LYS A 163 17.35 -30.35 -37.96
N ALA A 164 18.24 -30.01 -37.03
CA ALA A 164 19.67 -30.27 -37.16
C ALA A 164 19.98 -31.78 -37.21
N SER A 165 19.29 -32.59 -36.40
CA SER A 165 19.40 -34.05 -36.44
C SER A 165 18.92 -34.64 -37.77
N ASP A 166 17.76 -34.19 -38.27
CA ASP A 166 17.19 -34.65 -39.53
C ASP A 166 18.10 -34.34 -40.73
N LEU A 167 18.68 -33.12 -40.75
CA LEU A 167 19.71 -32.73 -41.72
C LEU A 167 20.93 -33.67 -41.69
N ARG A 168 21.43 -34.02 -40.49
CA ARG A 168 22.58 -34.94 -40.33
C ARG A 168 22.25 -36.36 -40.76
N GLN A 169 20.98 -36.79 -40.64
CA GLN A 169 20.49 -38.09 -41.07
C GLN A 169 20.13 -38.13 -42.56
N GLY A 170 20.32 -37.03 -43.30
CA GLY A 170 19.98 -36.94 -44.73
C GLY A 170 18.46 -36.91 -45.00
N LYS A 171 17.63 -36.75 -43.97
CA LYS A 171 16.18 -36.57 -44.14
C LYS A 171 15.95 -35.18 -44.70
N LYS A 172 15.61 -35.09 -45.99
CA LYS A 172 15.20 -33.84 -46.61
C LYS A 172 13.77 -33.53 -46.20
N ASN A 173 13.51 -32.26 -45.87
CA ASN A 173 12.13 -31.78 -45.85
C ASN A 173 11.53 -32.00 -47.24
N PRO A 174 10.27 -32.45 -47.35
CA PRO A 174 9.63 -32.66 -48.65
C PRO A 174 9.75 -31.37 -49.46
N SER A 175 10.39 -31.48 -50.62
CA SER A 175 10.48 -30.34 -51.53
C SER A 175 9.09 -30.08 -52.06
N LYS A 176 8.70 -28.82 -52.12
CA LYS A 176 7.52 -28.36 -52.87
C LYS A 176 7.66 -28.56 -54.39
N PHE A 177 8.76 -29.17 -54.84
CA PHE A 177 9.05 -29.54 -56.22
C PHE A 177 9.18 -31.06 -56.41
N ASP A 178 9.01 -31.88 -55.36
CA ASP A 178 9.12 -33.34 -55.48
C ASP A 178 7.80 -34.01 -55.96
N ASP A 179 6.73 -33.22 -56.14
CA ASP A 179 5.39 -33.67 -56.59
C ASP A 179 5.16 -33.46 -58.12
N GLN A 180 6.21 -33.44 -58.95
CA GLN A 180 6.07 -33.39 -60.43
C GLN A 180 6.63 -34.62 -61.14
#